data_AF-A0AAE0FB68-F1
#
_entry.id   AF-A0AAE0FB68-F1
#
_cell.length_a   1.000
_cell.length_b   1.000
_cell.length_c   1.000
_cell.angle_alpha   90.00
_cell.angle_beta   90.00
_cell.angle_gamma   90.00
#
_symmetry.space_group_name_H-M   'P 1'
#
loop_
_entity.id
_entity.type
_entity.pdbx_description
1 polymer ?
#
loop_
_entity_poly.entity_id
_entity_poly.type
_entity_poly.pdbx_seq_one_letter_code
_entity_poly.pdbx_strand_id
1 'polypeptide(L)'
;MGPAELVRIYFSGEVDLSKENDLFCWTGCLLAFGGCFRKANITAKKQNCFSKSGVMTKGSVKFTGKEQMEVATSFSKTNQFSERQHKVLFQTVRYSAFCVVTLTRKAMTLDRLPGGLKAPLLCYNKVGGQQVALTHSVFDHWLRDKLKTAGLQPELYSGHSFRQGAATLAFAERMPRNLVKHWGDWVSDAIDEYHAMTMEQRLAIPRLVSDSMAASVEARQ
;
A
#
# COMPACT_ATOMS: atom_id res chain seq x y z
N MET A 1 -3.69 -10.19 -0.78
CA MET A 1 -2.94 -9.78 0.44
C MET A 1 -3.82 -8.80 1.20
N GLY A 2 -4.50 -9.24 2.23
CA GLY A 2 -5.34 -8.42 3.11
C GLY A 2 -4.72 -8.24 4.50
N PRO A 3 -5.45 -7.61 5.44
CA PRO A 3 -5.00 -7.40 6.81
C PRO A 3 -4.65 -8.71 7.52
N ALA A 4 -5.46 -9.75 7.34
CA ALA A 4 -5.24 -11.04 7.98
C ALA A 4 -3.92 -11.70 7.54
N GLU A 5 -3.58 -11.66 6.24
CA GLU A 5 -2.30 -12.18 5.76
C GLU A 5 -1.12 -11.35 6.27
N LEU A 6 -1.22 -10.02 6.30
CA LEU A 6 -0.17 -9.17 6.86
C LEU A 6 0.07 -9.48 8.34
N VAL A 7 -1.00 -9.63 9.13
CA VAL A 7 -0.93 -10.02 10.54
C VAL A 7 -0.26 -11.39 10.68
N ARG A 8 -0.65 -12.39 9.88
CA ARG A 8 -0.04 -13.73 9.89
C ARG A 8 1.45 -13.69 9.54
N ILE A 9 1.83 -12.93 8.52
CA ILE A 9 3.23 -12.75 8.13
C ILE A 9 4.03 -12.18 9.31
N TYR A 10 3.56 -11.11 9.93
CA TYR A 10 4.26 -10.49 11.05
C TYR A 10 4.38 -11.43 12.26
N PHE A 11 3.29 -12.09 12.64
CA PHE A 11 3.25 -12.98 13.81
C PHE A 11 3.77 -14.40 13.56
N SER A 12 4.21 -14.74 12.35
CA SER A 12 4.96 -15.98 12.08
C SER A 12 6.29 -16.05 12.83
N GLY A 13 6.74 -14.93 13.43
CA GLY A 13 8.00 -14.82 14.17
C GLY A 13 9.20 -14.45 13.30
N GLU A 14 9.01 -14.40 11.97
CA GLU A 14 10.10 -14.24 11.00
C GLU A 14 10.34 -12.79 10.54
N VAL A 15 9.49 -11.84 10.93
CA VAL A 15 9.70 -10.41 10.62
C VAL A 15 10.34 -9.74 11.84
N ASP A 16 11.66 -9.57 11.80
CA ASP A 16 12.40 -8.93 12.88
C ASP A 16 12.70 -7.46 12.57
N LEU A 17 11.91 -6.55 13.16
CA LEU A 17 12.06 -5.11 12.93
C LEU A 17 13.32 -4.49 13.57
N SER A 18 14.13 -5.27 14.28
CA SER A 18 15.49 -4.88 14.68
C SER A 18 16.49 -5.07 13.53
N LYS A 19 16.21 -5.99 12.59
CA LYS A 19 17.00 -6.19 11.37
C LYS A 19 16.57 -5.18 10.31
N GLU A 20 17.54 -4.42 9.81
CA GLU A 20 17.26 -3.35 8.84
C GLU A 20 16.57 -3.86 7.56
N ASN A 21 17.00 -5.01 7.02
CA ASN A 21 16.41 -5.55 5.79
C ASN A 21 14.92 -5.91 5.96
N ASP A 22 14.57 -6.51 7.10
CA ASP A 22 13.18 -6.82 7.45
C ASP A 22 12.38 -5.53 7.65
N LEU A 23 12.95 -4.54 8.35
CA LEU A 23 12.34 -3.23 8.52
C LEU A 23 12.02 -2.57 7.17
N PHE A 24 12.97 -2.51 6.24
CA PHE A 24 12.78 -1.87 4.94
C PHE A 24 11.75 -2.61 4.10
N CYS A 25 11.84 -3.94 3.99
CA CYS A 25 10.86 -4.74 3.25
C CYS A 25 9.47 -4.68 3.87
N TRP A 26 9.36 -4.76 5.19
CA TRP A 26 8.08 -4.68 5.89
C TRP A 26 7.43 -3.30 5.74
N THR A 27 8.22 -2.22 5.85
CA THR A 27 7.76 -0.86 5.55
C THR A 27 7.23 -0.78 4.11
N GLY A 28 7.90 -1.41 3.16
CA GLY A 28 7.44 -1.50 1.77
C GLY A 28 6.10 -2.21 1.62
N CYS A 29 5.85 -3.30 2.35
CA CYS A 29 4.56 -3.99 2.36
C CYS A 29 3.43 -3.07 2.84
N LEU A 30 3.67 -2.34 3.93
CA LEU A 30 2.68 -1.45 4.52
C LEU A 30 2.44 -0.19 3.69
N LEU A 31 3.46 0.35 3.03
CA LEU A 31 3.29 1.42 2.04
C LEU A 31 2.47 0.92 0.84
N ALA A 32 2.75 -0.28 0.34
CA ALA A 32 2.02 -0.86 -0.79
C ALA A 32 0.54 -1.09 -0.44
N PHE A 33 0.27 -1.63 0.75
CA PHE A 33 -1.09 -1.91 1.21
C PHE A 33 -1.81 -0.63 1.65
N GLY A 34 -1.31 0.07 2.68
CA GLY A 34 -1.97 1.24 3.27
C GLY A 34 -1.98 2.47 2.36
N GLY A 35 -1.05 2.55 1.42
CA GLY A 35 -1.02 3.59 0.39
C GLY A 35 -1.70 3.20 -0.92
N CYS A 36 -2.14 1.94 -1.01
CA CYS A 36 -2.54 1.33 -2.27
C CYS A 36 -1.52 1.58 -3.40
N PHE A 37 -0.22 1.68 -3.09
CA PHE A 37 0.82 2.01 -4.05
C PHE A 37 1.25 0.80 -4.86
N ARG A 38 1.74 1.01 -6.09
CA ARG A 38 2.30 -0.09 -6.88
C ARG A 38 3.66 -0.47 -6.28
N LYS A 39 4.02 -1.77 -6.31
CA LYS A 39 5.39 -2.23 -5.98
C LYS A 39 6.46 -1.40 -6.72
N ALA A 40 6.18 -1.05 -7.97
CA ALA A 40 7.07 -0.24 -8.82
C ALA A 40 7.30 1.19 -8.32
N ASN A 41 6.40 1.72 -7.49
CA ASN A 41 6.60 3.01 -6.83
C ASN A 41 7.53 2.90 -5.62
N ILE A 42 7.62 1.72 -5.01
CA ILE A 42 8.32 1.52 -3.73
C ILE A 42 9.73 0.95 -3.94
N THR A 43 9.92 0.18 -5.02
CA THR A 43 11.14 -0.58 -5.25
C THR A 43 11.70 -0.32 -6.65
N ALA A 44 13.01 -0.42 -6.82
CA ALA A 44 13.71 -0.21 -8.08
C ALA A 44 13.77 -1.50 -8.94
N LYS A 45 13.81 -1.36 -10.27
CA LYS A 45 14.00 -2.52 -11.16
C LYS A 45 15.39 -3.15 -11.02
N LYS A 46 16.44 -2.32 -10.98
CA LYS A 46 17.84 -2.73 -10.80
C LYS A 46 18.57 -1.71 -9.93
N GLN A 47 19.63 -2.13 -9.26
CA GLN A 47 20.42 -1.30 -8.34
C GLN A 47 20.95 -0.02 -9.01
N ASN A 48 21.44 -0.14 -10.25
CA ASN A 48 22.02 0.98 -11.02
C ASN A 48 21.00 1.65 -11.97
N CYS A 49 19.76 1.14 -12.03
CA CYS A 49 18.68 1.72 -12.84
C CYS A 49 17.69 2.49 -11.96
N PHE A 50 18.16 3.07 -10.84
CA PHE A 50 17.42 4.10 -10.14
C PHE A 50 17.40 5.36 -11.02
N SER A 51 16.54 5.37 -12.04
CA SER A 51 16.12 6.61 -12.67
C SER A 51 15.05 7.22 -11.78
N LYS A 52 15.14 8.54 -11.54
CA LYS A 52 14.18 9.33 -10.75
C LYS A 52 12.73 9.22 -11.24
N SER A 53 12.51 8.62 -12.41
CA SER A 53 11.25 8.59 -13.14
C SER A 53 10.32 7.47 -12.65
N GLY A 54 10.17 7.17 -11.36
CA GLY A 54 9.27 6.07 -10.97
C GLY A 54 9.22 5.66 -9.50
N VAL A 55 10.38 5.64 -8.85
CA VAL A 55 10.54 5.14 -7.48
C VAL A 55 10.48 6.29 -6.49
N MET A 56 9.74 6.11 -5.40
CA MET A 56 9.63 7.07 -4.32
C MET A 56 11.01 7.36 -3.72
N THR A 57 11.25 8.64 -3.50
CA THR A 57 12.46 9.13 -2.85
C THR A 57 12.16 9.56 -1.43
N LYS A 58 13.20 9.88 -0.66
CA LYS A 58 13.02 10.53 0.65
C LYS A 58 12.23 11.85 0.52
N GLY A 59 12.40 12.58 -0.59
CA GLY A 59 11.65 13.80 -0.91
C GLY A 59 10.18 13.58 -1.28
N SER A 60 9.75 12.36 -1.55
CA SER A 60 8.34 12.00 -1.73
C SER A 60 7.55 12.02 -0.43
N VAL A 61 8.21 12.08 0.73
CA VAL A 61 7.59 11.95 2.06
C VAL A 61 7.64 13.28 2.80
N LYS A 62 6.50 13.69 3.37
CA LYS A 62 6.39 14.84 4.26
C LYS A 62 5.73 14.41 5.56
N PHE A 63 6.39 14.69 6.69
CA PHE A 63 5.81 14.45 8.01
C PHE A 63 5.17 15.73 8.54
N THR A 64 3.95 15.62 9.04
CA THR A 64 3.28 16.69 9.79
C THR A 64 3.21 16.25 11.25
N GLY A 65 4.11 16.81 12.05
CA GLY A 65 4.30 16.39 13.43
C GLY A 65 4.72 14.92 13.58
N LYS A 66 4.24 14.27 14.64
CA LYS A 66 4.52 12.85 14.92
C LYS A 66 3.49 11.90 14.32
N GLU A 67 2.28 12.40 14.06
CA GLU A 67 1.10 11.57 13.80
C GLU A 67 0.76 11.38 12.33
N GLN A 68 1.22 12.28 11.46
CA GLN A 68 0.79 12.30 10.07
C GLN A 68 1.98 12.24 9.10
N MET A 69 1.76 11.55 7.98
CA MET A 69 2.71 11.45 6.88
C MET A 69 1.96 11.53 5.56
N GLU A 70 2.37 12.43 4.68
CA GLU A 70 1.97 12.47 3.28
C GLU A 70 3.06 11.79 2.44
N VAL A 71 2.64 10.92 1.52
CA VAL A 71 3.52 10.34 0.50
C VAL A 71 2.98 10.73 -0.89
N ALA A 72 3.83 11.38 -1.68
CA ALA A 72 3.50 11.85 -3.01
C ALA A 72 4.35 11.13 -4.07
N THR A 73 3.69 10.61 -5.10
CA THR A 73 4.35 10.09 -6.30
C THR A 73 3.82 10.77 -7.56
N SER A 74 4.73 11.25 -8.40
CA SER A 74 4.41 11.88 -9.68
C SER A 74 4.53 10.92 -10.85
N PHE A 75 4.87 9.64 -10.61
CA PHE A 75 5.14 8.71 -11.69
C PHE A 75 4.39 7.40 -11.47
N SER A 76 3.49 7.10 -12.41
CA SER A 76 2.78 5.83 -12.47
C SER A 76 2.59 5.42 -13.93
N LYS A 77 2.23 4.15 -14.17
CA LYS A 77 1.91 3.69 -15.53
C LYS A 77 0.82 4.53 -16.21
N THR A 78 -0.04 5.16 -15.42
CA THR A 78 -1.17 6.02 -15.84
C THR A 78 -0.85 7.51 -15.77
N ASN A 79 0.39 7.87 -15.44
CA ASN A 79 0.88 9.23 -15.29
C ASN A 79 2.34 9.33 -15.76
N GLN A 80 2.57 8.88 -17.00
CA GLN A 80 3.92 8.78 -17.59
C GLN A 80 4.55 10.17 -17.85
N PHE A 81 3.72 11.22 -17.94
CA PHE A 81 4.13 12.61 -18.14
C PHE A 81 4.18 13.43 -16.85
N SER A 82 3.96 12.83 -15.67
CA SER A 82 3.91 13.54 -14.37
C SER A 82 2.89 14.70 -14.30
N GLU A 83 1.82 14.63 -15.09
CA GLU A 83 0.74 15.62 -15.14
C GLU A 83 -0.06 15.68 -13.83
N ARG A 84 -0.01 14.62 -13.02
CA ARG A 84 -0.71 14.53 -11.73
C ARG A 84 0.25 14.13 -10.61
N GLN A 85 -0.10 14.46 -9.36
CA GLN A 85 0.55 13.88 -8.19
C GLN A 85 -0.46 12.97 -7.48
N HIS A 86 -0.13 11.69 -7.36
CA HIS A 86 -0.86 10.78 -6.50
C HIS A 86 -0.33 10.98 -5.08
N LYS A 87 -1.18 11.52 -4.20
CA LYS A 87 -0.86 11.79 -2.80
C LYS A 87 -1.70 10.90 -1.90
N VAL A 88 -1.06 10.30 -0.90
CA VAL A 88 -1.76 9.52 0.12
C VAL A 88 -1.33 9.98 1.49
N LEU A 89 -2.31 10.18 2.36
CA LEU A 89 -2.12 10.53 3.76
C LEU A 89 -2.16 9.26 4.61
N PHE A 90 -1.23 9.18 5.55
CA PHE A 90 -1.14 8.14 6.56
C PHE A 90 -1.24 8.77 7.95
N GLN A 91 -1.84 8.03 8.87
CA GLN A 91 -1.91 8.38 10.28
C GLN A 91 -1.21 7.32 11.13
N THR A 92 -0.67 7.73 12.28
CA THR A 92 -0.11 6.81 13.25
C THR A 92 -1.18 5.93 13.85
N VAL A 93 -0.84 4.67 14.09
CA VAL A 93 -1.69 3.70 14.79
C VAL A 93 -0.96 3.18 16.02
N ARG A 94 -1.72 2.70 17.02
CA ARG A 94 -1.19 2.24 18.31
C ARG A 94 -0.14 1.12 18.17
N TYR A 95 -0.32 0.23 17.21
CA TYR A 95 0.59 -0.89 16.97
C TYR A 95 1.75 -0.46 16.06
N SER A 96 2.89 -0.13 16.66
CA SER A 96 4.08 0.40 15.97
C SER A 96 4.56 -0.50 14.82
N ALA A 97 4.41 -1.82 14.96
CA ALA A 97 4.74 -2.80 13.94
C ALA A 97 3.88 -2.72 12.67
N PHE A 98 2.69 -2.14 12.73
CA PHE A 98 1.82 -1.93 11.56
C PHE A 98 1.68 -0.43 11.24
N CYS A 99 2.36 0.43 12.00
CA CYS A 99 2.31 1.86 11.82
C CYS A 99 3.28 2.31 10.73
N VAL A 100 2.73 2.55 9.53
CA VAL A 100 3.50 2.99 8.35
C VAL A 100 4.31 4.25 8.66
N VAL A 101 3.70 5.22 9.36
CA VAL A 101 4.37 6.48 9.75
C VAL A 101 5.60 6.22 10.61
N THR A 102 5.48 5.37 11.64
CA THR A 102 6.58 5.04 12.56
C THR A 102 7.68 4.28 11.82
N LEU A 103 7.31 3.30 11.01
CA LEU A 103 8.28 2.45 10.32
C LEU A 103 9.00 3.19 9.18
N THR A 104 8.29 4.02 8.41
CA THR A 104 8.93 4.89 7.41
C THR A 104 9.88 5.88 8.07
N ARG A 105 9.51 6.47 9.21
CA ARG A 105 10.44 7.34 9.97
C ARG A 105 11.68 6.57 10.41
N LYS A 106 11.52 5.38 11.00
CA LYS A 106 12.64 4.51 11.43
C LYS A 106 13.53 4.11 10.25
N ALA A 107 12.93 3.73 9.13
CA ALA A 107 13.65 3.39 7.89
C ALA A 107 14.49 4.60 7.40
N MET A 108 13.90 5.79 7.36
CA MET A 108 14.61 7.01 6.92
C MET A 108 15.76 7.40 7.87
N THR A 109 15.67 7.09 9.17
CA THR A 109 16.78 7.33 10.12
C THR A 109 17.95 6.35 9.98
N LEU A 110 17.69 5.15 9.46
CA LEU A 110 18.71 4.08 9.28
C LEU A 110 19.29 4.06 7.86
N ASP A 111 18.80 4.91 6.97
CA ASP A 111 19.27 5.00 5.60
C ASP A 111 20.58 5.80 5.52
N ARG A 112 21.61 5.18 4.94
CA ARG A 112 22.97 5.70 4.74
C ARG A 112 23.29 5.97 3.26
N LEU A 113 22.31 5.91 2.36
CA LEU A 113 22.52 6.17 0.93
C LEU A 113 22.84 7.65 0.66
N PRO A 114 23.81 7.93 -0.22
CA PRO A 114 24.10 9.29 -0.66
C PRO A 114 22.93 9.86 -1.48
N GLY A 115 22.80 11.19 -1.51
CA GLY A 115 21.82 11.89 -2.36
C GLY A 115 20.65 12.56 -1.63
N GLY A 116 20.59 12.49 -0.29
CA GLY A 116 19.62 13.22 0.52
C GLY A 116 18.18 12.97 0.08
N LEU A 117 17.40 14.03 -0.16
CA LEU A 117 16.01 13.94 -0.61
C LEU A 117 15.82 13.22 -1.97
N LYS A 118 16.88 13.08 -2.77
CA LYS A 118 16.84 12.39 -4.06
C LYS A 118 17.18 10.90 -3.94
N ALA A 119 17.63 10.44 -2.77
CA ALA A 119 17.88 9.02 -2.52
C ALA A 119 16.55 8.24 -2.48
N PRO A 120 16.55 6.94 -2.83
CA PRO A 120 15.38 6.06 -2.67
C PRO A 120 14.79 6.14 -1.26
N LEU A 121 13.48 5.98 -1.14
CA LEU A 121 12.82 5.95 0.17
C LEU A 121 13.19 4.70 0.98
N LEU A 122 13.31 3.55 0.29
CA LEU A 122 13.66 2.27 0.90
C LEU A 122 14.90 1.67 0.25
N CYS A 123 15.69 1.01 1.08
CA CYS A 123 16.96 0.43 0.73
C CYS A 123 17.12 -0.94 1.39
N TYR A 124 18.23 -1.63 1.12
CA TYR A 124 18.60 -2.86 1.81
C TYR A 124 20.11 -2.98 1.87
N ASN A 125 20.59 -3.73 2.87
CA ASN A 125 22.00 -4.04 3.03
C ASN A 125 22.32 -5.33 2.28
N LYS A 126 23.31 -5.22 1.38
CA LYS A 126 23.94 -6.39 0.76
C LYS A 126 24.84 -7.11 1.74
N VAL A 127 25.22 -8.33 1.36
CA VAL A 127 26.39 -9.00 1.92
C VAL A 127 27.60 -8.07 1.81
N GLY A 128 28.29 -7.84 2.93
CA GLY A 128 29.38 -6.86 3.03
C GLY A 128 28.97 -5.46 3.53
N GLY A 129 27.71 -5.26 3.93
CA GLY A 129 27.26 -4.05 4.64
C GLY A 129 26.97 -2.83 3.75
N GLN A 130 27.22 -2.93 2.43
CA GLN A 130 26.85 -1.87 1.50
C GLN A 130 25.33 -1.78 1.36
N GLN A 131 24.79 -0.59 1.63
CA GLN A 131 23.38 -0.29 1.40
C GLN A 131 23.14 0.11 -0.05
N VAL A 132 22.07 -0.39 -0.66
CA VAL A 132 21.62 -0.01 -2.01
C VAL A 132 20.09 0.12 -2.05
N ALA A 133 19.55 0.69 -3.13
CA ALA A 133 18.10 0.80 -3.33
C ALA A 133 17.40 -0.57 -3.24
N LEU A 134 16.24 -0.63 -2.58
CA LEU A 134 15.44 -1.86 -2.49
C LEU A 134 14.92 -2.24 -3.87
N THR A 135 15.28 -3.42 -4.38
CA THR A 135 14.89 -3.84 -5.72
C THR A 135 13.65 -4.73 -5.72
N HIS A 136 12.97 -4.84 -6.87
CA HIS A 136 11.87 -5.80 -7.06
C HIS A 136 12.27 -7.21 -6.66
N SER A 137 13.44 -7.68 -7.12
CA SER A 137 13.91 -9.04 -6.87
C SER A 137 14.12 -9.33 -5.39
N VAL A 138 14.75 -8.41 -4.65
CA VAL A 138 15.00 -8.56 -3.22
C VAL A 138 13.69 -8.55 -2.44
N PHE A 139 12.80 -7.60 -2.76
CA PHE A 139 11.49 -7.51 -2.13
C PHE A 139 10.61 -8.74 -2.41
N ASP A 140 10.56 -9.20 -3.66
CA ASP A 140 9.76 -10.37 -4.04
C ASP A 140 10.33 -11.65 -3.40
N HIS A 141 11.65 -11.80 -3.33
CA HIS A 141 12.28 -12.93 -2.66
C HIS A 141 11.97 -12.94 -1.16
N TRP A 142 12.18 -11.80 -0.49
CA TRP A 142 11.83 -11.61 0.91
C TRP A 142 10.35 -11.92 1.18
N LEU A 143 9.44 -11.38 0.36
CA LEU A 143 8.01 -11.60 0.55
C LEU A 143 7.62 -13.07 0.37
N ARG A 144 8.18 -13.74 -0.65
CA ARG A 144 7.93 -15.18 -0.87
C ARG A 144 8.40 -16.02 0.31
N ASP A 145 9.56 -15.71 0.86
CA ASP A 145 10.10 -16.38 2.04
C ASP A 145 9.14 -16.23 3.24
N LYS A 146 8.75 -14.99 3.57
CA LYS A 146 7.84 -14.72 4.69
C LYS A 146 6.44 -15.30 4.49
N LEU A 147 5.95 -15.35 3.26
CA LEU A 147 4.69 -16.03 2.93
C LEU A 147 4.76 -17.53 3.24
N LYS A 148 5.85 -18.21 2.84
CA LYS A 148 6.03 -19.65 3.11
C LYS A 148 6.03 -19.92 4.61
N THR A 149 6.79 -19.14 5.38
CA THR A 149 6.87 -19.36 6.83
C THR A 149 5.55 -19.05 7.54
N ALA A 150 4.76 -18.13 7.01
CA ALA A 150 3.41 -17.86 7.49
C ALA A 150 2.37 -18.93 7.06
N GLY A 151 2.78 -20.02 6.40
CA GLY A 151 1.90 -21.07 5.91
C GLY A 151 1.00 -20.65 4.75
N LEU A 152 1.36 -19.57 4.04
CA LEU A 152 0.66 -19.05 2.87
C LEU A 152 1.33 -19.55 1.59
N GLN A 153 0.56 -19.71 0.52
CA GLN A 153 1.07 -20.14 -0.79
C GLN A 153 1.61 -18.93 -1.57
N PRO A 154 2.94 -18.74 -1.72
CA PRO A 154 3.48 -17.53 -2.30
C PRO A 154 3.06 -17.26 -3.75
N GLU A 155 2.69 -18.31 -4.48
CA GLU A 155 2.26 -18.26 -5.88
C GLU A 155 0.96 -17.47 -6.07
N LEU A 156 0.15 -17.37 -5.00
CA LEU A 156 -1.09 -16.58 -4.97
C LEU A 156 -0.84 -15.08 -4.74
N TYR A 157 0.41 -14.69 -4.43
CA TYR A 157 0.74 -13.31 -4.07
C TYR A 157 1.81 -12.73 -4.99
N SER A 158 1.56 -11.49 -5.40
CA SER A 158 2.52 -10.67 -6.11
C SER A 158 2.48 -9.25 -5.56
N GLY A 159 3.35 -8.37 -6.07
CA GLY A 159 3.28 -6.94 -5.76
C GLY A 159 1.91 -6.31 -6.06
N HIS A 160 1.11 -6.89 -6.96
CA HIS A 160 -0.26 -6.43 -7.25
C HIS A 160 -1.27 -6.82 -6.17
N SER A 161 -1.01 -7.92 -5.45
CA SER A 161 -1.91 -8.45 -4.43
C SER A 161 -2.10 -7.52 -3.23
N PHE A 162 -1.15 -6.61 -2.96
CA PHE A 162 -1.32 -5.55 -1.96
C PHE A 162 -2.40 -4.56 -2.38
N ARG A 163 -2.31 -4.03 -3.61
CA ARG A 163 -3.29 -3.07 -4.14
C ARG A 163 -4.68 -3.66 -4.24
N GLN A 164 -4.76 -4.88 -4.74
CA GLN A 164 -6.03 -5.62 -4.80
C GLN A 164 -6.64 -5.77 -3.40
N GLY A 165 -5.88 -6.29 -2.43
CA GLY A 165 -6.44 -6.49 -1.09
C GLY A 165 -6.77 -5.18 -0.37
N ALA A 166 -6.03 -4.11 -0.64
CA ALA A 166 -6.31 -2.78 -0.11
C ALA A 166 -7.63 -2.21 -0.68
N ALA A 167 -7.87 -2.35 -1.99
CA ALA A 167 -9.15 -1.99 -2.60
C ALA A 167 -10.31 -2.86 -2.10
N THR A 168 -10.11 -4.18 -2.01
CA THR A 168 -11.11 -5.10 -1.47
C THR A 168 -11.50 -4.73 -0.04
N LEU A 169 -10.53 -4.40 0.83
CA LEU A 169 -10.80 -3.91 2.18
C LEU A 169 -11.64 -2.62 2.13
N ALA A 170 -11.23 -1.62 1.35
CA ALA A 170 -11.96 -0.35 1.26
C ALA A 170 -13.41 -0.57 0.82
N PHE A 171 -13.65 -1.46 -0.13
CA PHE A 171 -15.01 -1.79 -0.56
C PHE A 171 -15.81 -2.60 0.46
N ALA A 172 -15.16 -3.50 1.20
CA ALA A 172 -15.80 -4.22 2.31
C ALA A 172 -16.28 -3.24 3.40
N GLU A 173 -15.50 -2.18 3.64
CA GLU A 173 -15.85 -1.06 4.53
C GLU A 173 -16.77 -0.02 3.86
N ARG A 174 -17.37 -0.36 2.71
CA ARG A 174 -18.35 0.47 1.99
C ARG A 174 -17.82 1.86 1.60
N MET A 175 -16.51 2.01 1.39
CA MET A 175 -15.93 3.26 0.92
C MET A 175 -16.46 3.63 -0.47
N PRO A 176 -16.78 4.91 -0.73
CA PRO A 176 -17.24 5.35 -2.04
C PRO A 176 -16.24 5.02 -3.14
N ARG A 177 -16.75 4.51 -4.28
CA ARG A 177 -15.92 4.10 -5.42
C ARG A 177 -14.96 5.20 -5.90
N ASN A 178 -15.42 6.43 -5.99
CA ASN A 178 -14.61 7.58 -6.39
C ASN A 178 -13.46 7.83 -5.41
N LEU A 179 -13.68 7.62 -4.10
CA LEU A 179 -12.65 7.73 -3.08
C LEU A 179 -11.59 6.63 -3.24
N VAL A 180 -12.00 5.37 -3.45
CA VAL A 180 -11.04 4.26 -3.66
C VAL A 180 -10.25 4.45 -4.96
N LYS A 181 -10.89 4.91 -6.04
CA LYS A 181 -10.21 5.27 -7.29
C LYS A 181 -9.16 6.35 -7.08
N HIS A 182 -9.52 7.42 -6.36
CA HIS A 182 -8.59 8.50 -6.04
C HIS A 182 -7.43 8.01 -5.16
N TRP A 183 -7.74 7.27 -4.10
CA TRP A 183 -6.75 6.76 -3.14
C TRP A 183 -5.73 5.82 -3.78
N GLY A 184 -6.11 5.00 -4.76
CA GLY A 184 -5.16 4.11 -5.44
C GLY A 184 -4.66 4.57 -6.81
N ASP A 185 -5.01 5.77 -7.28
CA ASP A 185 -4.67 6.26 -8.62
C ASP A 185 -5.16 5.32 -9.74
N TRP A 186 -6.45 4.94 -9.68
CA TRP A 186 -7.15 4.22 -10.74
C TRP A 186 -7.88 5.18 -11.68
N VAL A 187 -7.54 5.09 -12.97
CA VAL A 187 -8.24 5.83 -14.03
C VAL A 187 -9.43 5.01 -14.54
N SER A 188 -9.20 3.73 -14.86
CA SER A 188 -10.21 2.84 -15.42
C SER A 188 -11.09 2.19 -14.35
N ASP A 189 -12.08 1.44 -14.83
CA ASP A 189 -13.05 0.71 -14.01
C ASP A 189 -12.56 -0.70 -13.61
N ALA A 190 -11.28 -1.02 -13.88
CA ALA A 190 -10.63 -2.26 -13.45
C ALA A 190 -10.62 -2.44 -11.91
N ILE A 191 -10.93 -1.40 -11.16
CA ILE A 191 -11.11 -1.48 -9.70
C ILE A 191 -12.36 -2.29 -9.32
N ASP A 192 -13.37 -2.34 -10.20
CA ASP A 192 -14.64 -3.01 -9.93
C ASP A 192 -14.51 -4.53 -9.91
N GLU A 193 -13.47 -5.07 -10.55
CA GLU A 193 -13.11 -6.50 -10.44
C GLU A 193 -12.78 -6.92 -8.99
N TYR A 194 -12.45 -5.96 -8.12
CA TYR A 194 -12.17 -6.21 -6.70
C TYR A 194 -13.40 -6.06 -5.82
N HIS A 195 -14.56 -5.77 -6.40
CA HIS A 195 -15.83 -5.56 -5.72
C HIS A 195 -16.86 -6.60 -6.16
N ALA A 196 -16.97 -7.71 -5.43
CA ALA A 196 -18.13 -8.58 -5.54
C ALA A 196 -19.30 -7.96 -4.76
N MET A 197 -20.38 -7.57 -5.45
CA MET A 197 -21.58 -7.07 -4.78
C MET A 197 -22.21 -8.17 -3.93
N THR A 198 -22.31 -7.93 -2.62
CA THR A 198 -23.03 -8.80 -1.68
C THR A 198 -24.54 -8.79 -1.96
N MET A 199 -25.25 -9.82 -1.51
CA MET A 199 -26.72 -9.84 -1.61
C MET A 199 -27.35 -8.65 -0.88
N GLU A 200 -26.80 -8.26 0.27
CA GLU A 200 -27.25 -7.09 1.03
C GLU A 200 -27.17 -5.81 0.18
N GLN A 201 -26.04 -5.58 -0.51
CA GLN A 201 -25.86 -4.43 -1.40
C GLN A 201 -26.82 -4.48 -2.60
N ARG A 202 -27.06 -5.67 -3.18
CA ARG A 202 -28.02 -5.84 -4.27
C ARG A 202 -29.46 -5.56 -3.84
N LEU A 203 -29.80 -5.83 -2.59
CA LEU A 203 -31.12 -5.56 -2.02
C LEU A 203 -31.33 -4.12 -1.56
N ALA A 204 -30.27 -3.31 -1.44
CA ALA A 204 -30.37 -1.95 -0.92
C ALA A 204 -31.29 -1.05 -1.77
N ILE A 205 -31.14 -1.07 -3.10
CA ILE A 205 -31.98 -0.27 -4.01
C ILE A 205 -33.44 -0.77 -4.04
N PRO A 206 -33.73 -2.08 -4.20
CA PRO A 206 -35.09 -2.59 -4.08
C PRO A 206 -35.79 -2.22 -2.77
N ARG A 207 -35.08 -2.28 -1.63
CA ARG A 207 -35.62 -1.87 -0.32
C ARG A 207 -35.96 -0.39 -0.28
N LEU A 208 -35.02 0.48 -0.67
CA LEU A 208 -35.24 1.93 -0.73
C LEU A 208 -36.45 2.29 -1.59
N VAL A 209 -36.61 1.66 -2.76
CA VAL A 209 -37.76 1.89 -3.64
C VAL A 209 -39.06 1.45 -2.95
N SER A 210 -39.06 0.25 -2.35
CA SER A 210 -40.24 -0.29 -1.66
C SER A 210 -40.67 0.59 -0.49
N ASP A 211 -39.71 1.03 0.34
CA ASP A 211 -39.95 1.88 1.50
C ASP A 211 -40.46 3.27 1.09
N SER A 212 -39.89 3.86 0.03
CA SER A 212 -40.33 5.14 -0.51
C SER A 212 -41.75 5.08 -1.10
N MET A 213 -42.08 3.98 -1.78
CA MET A 213 -43.44 3.74 -2.28
C MET A 213 -44.44 3.59 -1.13
N ALA A 214 -44.11 2.82 -0.09
CA ALA A 214 -44.95 2.64 1.08
C ALA A 214 -45.22 3.99 1.78
N ALA A 215 -44.18 4.77 2.06
CA ALA A 215 -44.31 6.10 2.67
C ALA A 215 -45.16 7.06 1.82
N SER A 216 -45.06 6.97 0.49
CA SER A 216 -45.86 7.80 -0.42
C SER A 216 -47.35 7.44 -0.43
N VAL A 217 -47.69 6.18 -0.15
CA VAL A 217 -49.08 5.74 -0.01
C VAL A 217 -49.66 6.20 1.33
N GLU A 218 -48.90 6.03 2.41
CA GLU A 218 -49.30 6.46 3.76
C GLU A 218 -49.54 7.97 3.84
N ALA A 219 -48.69 8.78 3.19
CA ALA A 219 -48.85 10.24 3.16
C ALA A 219 -50.09 10.75 2.39
N ARG A 220 -50.82 9.86 1.69
CA ARG A 220 -52.06 10.18 0.96
C ARG A 220 -53.32 9.71 1.67
N GLN A 221 -53.19 8.98 2.78
CA GLN A 221 -54.30 8.55 3.64
C GLN A 221 -54.50 9.55 4.77
#